data_AF-A0A938CGH1-F1
#
_entry.id   AF-A0A938CGH1-F1
#
_cell.length_a   1.000
_cell.length_b   1.000
_cell.length_c   1.000
_cell.angle_alpha   90.00
_cell.angle_beta   90.00
_cell.angle_gamma   90.00
#
_symmetry.space_group_name_H-M   'P 1'
#
loop_
_entity.id
_entity.type
_entity.pdbx_description
1 polymer ?
#
loop_
_entity_poly.entity_id
_entity_poly.type
_entity_poly.pdbx_seq_one_letter_code
_entity_poly.pdbx_strand_id
1 'polypeptide(L)'
;MAGGVVPMLCRGLIAYAAGDLAEAIAALEAALSELPRVGGSHAQRELYEDTLIAALLAAGRPQRARVLLAARLSRRPRARDSAWLADTA
;
A
#
# COMPACT_ATOMS: atom_id res chain seq x y z
N MET A 1 12.72 -5.90 17.31
CA MET A 1 13.83 -5.28 16.56
C MET A 1 13.23 -4.52 15.38
N ALA A 2 13.44 -3.20 15.29
CA ALA A 2 12.87 -2.34 14.24
C ALA A 2 13.64 -2.39 12.89
N GLY A 3 14.63 -3.29 12.75
CA GLY A 3 15.53 -3.35 11.60
C GLY A 3 14.98 -4.06 10.35
N GLY A 4 13.75 -4.60 10.38
CA GLY A 4 13.19 -5.41 9.29
C GLY A 4 12.31 -4.65 8.28
N VAL A 5 11.85 -3.44 8.61
CA VAL A 5 10.80 -2.77 7.82
C VAL A 5 11.31 -2.28 6.47
N VAL A 6 12.48 -1.64 6.44
CA VAL A 6 13.05 -1.13 5.19
C VAL A 6 13.32 -2.25 4.17
N PRO A 7 13.94 -3.38 4.54
CA PRO A 7 14.04 -4.53 3.64
C PRO A 7 12.69 -5.05 3.12
N MET A 8 11.65 -5.08 3.94
CA MET A 8 10.30 -5.49 3.50
C MET A 8 9.71 -4.50 2.50
N LEU A 9 9.86 -3.19 2.73
CA LEU A 9 9.45 -2.16 1.76
C LEU A 9 10.17 -2.34 0.43
N CYS A 10 11.50 -2.46 0.45
CA CYS A 10 12.29 -2.69 -0.76
C CYS A 10 11.84 -3.95 -1.49
N ARG A 11 11.62 -5.06 -0.76
CA ARG A 11 11.14 -6.31 -1.35
C ARG A 11 9.77 -6.13 -2.00
N GLY A 12 8.84 -5.48 -1.33
CA GLY A 12 7.50 -5.22 -1.87
C GLY A 12 7.51 -4.37 -3.14
N LEU A 13 8.34 -3.32 -3.17
CA LEU A 13 8.51 -2.47 -4.37
C LEU A 13 9.16 -3.23 -5.53
N ILE A 14 10.19 -4.05 -5.27
CA ILE A 14 10.85 -4.87 -6.29
C ILE A 14 9.88 -5.91 -6.85
N ALA A 15 9.13 -6.60 -5.99
CA ALA A 15 8.12 -7.57 -6.39
C ALA A 15 7.03 -6.93 -7.26
N TYR A 16 6.55 -5.74 -6.88
CA TYR A 16 5.58 -4.99 -7.66
C TYR A 16 6.12 -4.65 -9.06
N ALA A 17 7.37 -4.16 -9.14
CA ALA A 17 8.02 -3.85 -10.42
C ALA A 17 8.22 -5.10 -11.30
N ALA A 18 8.41 -6.27 -10.68
CA ALA A 18 8.52 -7.56 -11.37
C ALA A 18 7.17 -8.18 -11.78
N GLY A 19 6.05 -7.58 -11.37
CA GLY A 19 4.71 -8.14 -11.58
C GLY A 19 4.35 -9.30 -10.64
N ASP A 20 5.18 -9.60 -9.62
CA ASP A 20 4.84 -10.53 -8.56
C ASP A 20 3.93 -9.83 -7.55
N LEU A 21 2.66 -9.72 -7.92
CA LEU A 21 1.66 -9.01 -7.14
C LEU A 21 1.41 -9.65 -5.78
N ALA A 22 1.54 -10.98 -5.68
CA ALA A 22 1.31 -11.70 -4.43
C ALA A 22 2.38 -11.35 -3.39
N GLU A 23 3.65 -11.41 -3.77
CA GLU A 23 4.76 -11.03 -2.89
C GLU A 23 4.74 -9.53 -2.59
N ALA A 24 4.41 -8.70 -3.58
CA ALA A 24 4.27 -7.26 -3.39
C ALA A 24 3.25 -6.93 -2.30
N ILE A 25 2.05 -7.52 -2.37
CA ILE A 25 0.98 -7.31 -1.39
C ILE A 25 1.46 -7.78 -0.01
N ALA A 26 1.99 -9.00 0.10
CA ALA A 26 2.39 -9.58 1.38
C ALA A 26 3.49 -8.75 2.08
N ALA A 27 4.53 -8.35 1.33
CA ALA A 27 5.64 -7.59 1.88
C ALA A 27 5.24 -6.15 2.25
N LEU A 28 4.42 -5.48 1.43
CA LEU A 28 3.96 -4.12 1.71
C LEU A 28 2.99 -4.07 2.90
N GLU A 29 2.08 -5.03 3.04
CA GLU A 29 1.17 -5.12 4.20
C GLU A 29 1.94 -5.30 5.51
N ALA A 30 2.90 -6.24 5.52
CA ALA A 30 3.75 -6.48 6.69
C ALA A 30 4.63 -5.27 7.03
N ALA A 31 5.09 -4.52 6.03
CA ALA A 31 5.86 -3.31 6.27
C ALA A 31 5.02 -2.15 6.80
N LEU A 32 3.82 -1.94 6.23
CA LEU A 32 2.93 -0.83 6.61
C LEU A 32 2.39 -0.95 8.04
N SER A 33 2.19 -2.17 8.56
CA SER A 33 1.78 -2.36 9.95
C SER A 33 2.86 -1.92 10.95
N GLU A 34 4.13 -1.99 10.57
CA GLU A 34 5.27 -1.63 11.42
C GLU A 34 5.78 -0.20 11.20
N LEU A 35 5.37 0.46 10.11
CA LEU A 35 5.79 1.81 9.73
C LEU A 35 5.63 2.88 10.82
N PRO A 36 4.57 2.88 11.66
CA PRO A 36 4.43 3.83 12.76
C PRO A 36 5.60 3.82 13.76
N ARG A 37 6.36 2.71 13.83
CA ARG A 37 7.47 2.52 14.78
C ARG A 37 8.83 2.99 14.26
N VAL A 38 9.00 3.05 12.94
CA VAL A 38 10.30 3.34 12.29
C VAL A 38 10.42 4.80 11.86
N GLY A 39 9.30 5.52 11.80
CA GLY A 39 9.26 6.88 11.28
C GLY A 39 9.23 6.89 9.74
N GLY A 40 9.69 7.98 9.14
CA GLY A 40 9.60 8.21 7.68
C GLY A 40 8.64 9.34 7.33
N SER A 41 8.89 10.00 6.20
CA SER A 41 8.11 11.17 5.77
C SER A 41 6.71 10.75 5.35
N HIS A 42 5.75 11.66 5.49
CA HIS A 42 4.38 11.39 5.02
C HIS A 42 4.37 10.96 3.56
N ALA A 43 5.08 11.67 2.68
CA ALA A 43 5.17 11.36 1.26
C ALA A 43 5.68 9.93 0.98
N GLN A 44 6.65 9.43 1.76
CA GLN A 44 7.12 8.05 1.64
C GLN A 44 6.00 7.04 1.98
N ARG A 45 5.25 7.28 3.06
CA ARG A 45 4.13 6.39 3.44
C ARG A 45 3.07 6.34 2.37
N GLU A 46 2.73 7.49 1.78
CA GLU A 46 1.75 7.58 0.72
C GLU A 46 2.18 6.77 -0.51
N LEU A 47 3.46 6.81 -0.88
CA LEU A 47 3.99 6.02 -1.98
C LEU A 47 3.83 4.51 -1.73
N TYR A 48 4.10 4.04 -0.51
CA TYR A 48 3.93 2.63 -0.17
C TYR A 48 2.45 2.21 -0.15
N GLU A 49 1.57 3.04 0.42
CA GLU A 49 0.11 2.80 0.41
C GLU A 49 -0.43 2.81 -1.03
N ASP A 50 0.00 3.73 -1.89
CA ASP A 50 -0.39 3.80 -3.31
C ASP A 50 0.04 2.54 -4.07
N THR A 51 1.26 2.06 -3.80
CA THR A 51 1.79 0.85 -4.45
C THR A 51 0.99 -0.38 -4.01
N LEU A 52 0.63 -0.48 -2.73
CA LEU A 52 -0.20 -1.57 -2.24
C LEU A 52 -1.61 -1.54 -2.87
N ILE A 53 -2.24 -0.36 -2.99
CA ILE A 53 -3.53 -0.22 -3.67
C ILE A 53 -3.41 -0.69 -5.11
N ALA A 54 -2.42 -0.21 -5.85
CA ALA A 54 -2.22 -0.58 -7.25
C ALA A 54 -1.99 -2.10 -7.40
N ALA A 55 -1.20 -2.71 -6.52
CA ALA A 55 -0.97 -4.16 -6.50
C ALA A 55 -2.26 -4.95 -6.24
N LEU A 56 -3.09 -4.50 -5.27
CA LEU A 56 -4.38 -5.13 -4.97
C LEU A 56 -5.35 -5.05 -6.15
N LEU A 57 -5.42 -3.91 -6.84
CA LEU A 57 -6.26 -3.75 -8.02
C LEU A 57 -5.79 -4.65 -9.16
N ALA A 58 -4.49 -4.63 -9.47
CA ALA A 58 -3.90 -5.47 -10.50
C ALA A 58 -4.05 -6.98 -10.22
N ALA A 59 -4.07 -7.38 -8.95
CA ALA A 59 -4.26 -8.77 -8.54
C ALA A 59 -5.73 -9.22 -8.50
N GLY A 60 -6.68 -8.35 -8.91
CA GLY A 60 -8.11 -8.65 -8.83
C GLY A 60 -8.58 -8.81 -7.38
N ARG A 61 -8.10 -7.95 -6.46
CA ARG A 61 -8.50 -7.90 -5.04
C ARG A 61 -9.16 -6.55 -4.67
N PRO A 62 -10.21 -6.11 -5.39
CA PRO A 62 -10.77 -4.76 -5.21
C PRO A 62 -11.39 -4.55 -3.82
N GLN A 63 -11.95 -5.59 -3.19
CA GLN A 63 -12.54 -5.46 -1.84
C GLN A 63 -11.51 -5.02 -0.80
N ARG A 64 -10.26 -5.51 -0.88
CA ARG A 64 -9.19 -5.10 0.04
C ARG A 64 -8.70 -3.69 -0.29
N ALA A 65 -8.58 -3.35 -1.57
CA ALA A 65 -8.25 -1.99 -2.00
C ALA A 65 -9.28 -0.97 -1.45
N ARG A 66 -10.57 -1.29 -1.49
CA ARG A 66 -11.64 -0.44 -0.93
C ARG A 66 -11.48 -0.14 0.54
N VAL A 67 -11.15 -1.16 1.35
CA VAL A 67 -10.93 -0.98 2.79
C VAL A 67 -9.80 0.03 3.04
N LEU A 68 -8.70 -0.09 2.30
CA LEU A 68 -7.55 0.81 2.42
C LEU A 68 -7.87 2.23 1.93
N LEU A 69 -8.57 2.36 0.80
CA LEU A 69 -9.02 3.64 0.26
C LEU A 69 -9.98 4.36 1.21
N ALA A 70 -10.94 3.65 1.80
CA ALA A 70 -11.86 4.21 2.78
C ALA A 70 -11.10 4.75 4.01
N ALA A 71 -10.16 3.97 4.55
CA ALA A 71 -9.33 4.40 5.68
C ALA A 71 -8.51 5.66 5.35
N ARG A 72 -7.94 5.75 4.14
CA ARG A 72 -7.20 6.92 3.68
C ARG A 72 -8.09 8.15 3.52
N LEU A 73 -9.26 8.00 2.91
CA LEU A 73 -10.24 9.08 2.74
C LEU A 73 -10.75 9.63 4.08
N SER A 74 -10.98 8.75 5.07
CA SER A 74 -11.34 9.17 6.44
C SER A 74 -10.24 9.97 7.12
N ARG A 75 -8.96 9.65 6.85
CA ARG A 75 -7.80 10.36 7.40
C ARG A 75 -7.58 11.71 6.71
N ARG A 76 -7.68 11.74 5.38
CA ARG A 76 -7.56 12.96 4.57
C ARG A 76 -8.26 12.76 3.21
N PRO A 77 -9.27 13.56 2.87
CA PRO A 77 -9.90 13.50 1.55
C PRO A 77 -8.89 13.77 0.43
N ARG A 78 -8.87 12.91 -0.60
CA ARG A 78 -8.04 13.06 -1.81
C ARG A 78 -8.83 12.64 -3.04
N ALA A 79 -8.81 13.49 -4.07
CA ALA A 79 -9.52 13.22 -5.33
C ALA A 79 -9.10 11.90 -5.98
N ARG A 80 -7.80 11.56 -5.92
CA ARG A 80 -7.27 10.29 -6.44
C ARG A 80 -7.86 9.08 -5.73
N ASP A 81 -7.92 9.11 -4.40
CA ASP A 81 -8.45 7.99 -3.62
C ASP A 81 -9.94 7.80 -3.87
N SER A 82 -10.69 8.89 -4.06
CA SER A 82 -12.11 8.84 -4.48
C SER A 82 -12.27 8.25 -5.89
N ALA A 83 -11.41 8.61 -6.84
CA ALA A 83 -11.45 8.06 -8.19
C ALA A 83 -11.16 6.55 -8.18
N TRP A 84 -10.10 6.12 -7.48
CA TRP A 84 -9.81 4.69 -7.30
C TRP A 84 -10.93 3.94 -6.60
N LEU A 85 -11.62 4.56 -5.64
CA LEU A 85 -12.75 3.92 -4.98
C LEU A 85 -13.93 3.73 -5.94
N ALA A 86 -14.18 4.67 -6.85
CA ALA A 86 -15.20 4.52 -7.88
C ALA A 86 -14.86 3.39 -8.88
N ASP A 87 -13.58 3.22 -9.21
CA ASP A 87 -13.10 2.17 -10.13
C ASP A 87 -13.12 0.75 -9.52
N THR A 88 -13.35 0.64 -8.20
CA THR A 88 -13.45 -0.64 -7.49
C THR A 88 -14.87 -1.17 -7.31
N ALA A 89 -15.84 -0.50 -7.93
CA ALA A 89 -17.26 -0.86 -7.88
C ALA A 89 -17.57 -2.18 -8.62
#